data_AF-A0AA90SUY0-F1
#
_entry.id   AF-A0AA90SUY0-F1
#
_cell.length_a   1.000
_cell.length_b   1.000
_cell.length_c   1.000
_cell.angle_alpha   90.00
_cell.angle_beta   90.00
_cell.angle_gamma   90.00
#
_symmetry.space_group_name_H-M   'P 1'
#
loop_
_entity.id
_entity.type
_entity.pdbx_description
1 polymer ?
#
loop_
_entity_poly.entity_id
_entity_poly.type
_entity_poly.pdbx_seq_one_letter_code
_entity_poly.pdbx_strand_id
1 'polypeptide(L)'
;MKKAIKEVVYKILTKSLALSNASRHEEDLKIKLSKIVPDLTHQYTTFRTDMTNQYLVNKVRGVHSFQVSIALKAVELLTIGREDKNMDVNIVDIGDSSGTHLIYLKVC
;
A
#
# COMPACT_ATOMS: atom_id res chain seq x y z
N MET A 1 2.43 30.66 3.52
CA MET A 1 1.02 30.30 3.20
C MET A 1 0.20 30.43 4.48
N LYS A 2 -0.92 31.17 4.49
CA LYS A 2 -1.75 31.34 5.71
C LYS A 2 -2.19 29.96 6.22
N LYS A 3 -2.03 29.69 7.52
CA LYS A 3 -2.29 28.37 8.17
C LYS A 3 -3.63 27.75 7.75
N ALA A 4 -4.68 28.57 7.68
CA ALA A 4 -6.01 28.14 7.25
C ALA A 4 -6.04 27.54 5.82
N ILE A 5 -5.32 28.14 4.86
CA ILE A 5 -5.26 27.63 3.49
C ILE A 5 -4.59 26.25 3.48
N LYS A 6 -3.51 26.09 4.25
CA LYS A 6 -2.81 24.81 4.37
C LYS A 6 -3.76 23.72 4.87
N GLU A 7 -4.52 23.98 5.94
CA GLU A 7 -5.46 23.01 6.50
C GLU A 7 -6.56 22.59 5.52
N VAL A 8 -7.13 23.54 4.76
CA VAL A 8 -8.12 23.23 3.72
C VAL A 8 -7.51 22.35 2.62
N VAL A 9 -6.31 22.71 2.14
CA VAL A 9 -5.62 21.93 1.11
C VAL A 9 -5.36 20.50 1.57
N TYR A 10 -4.85 20.27 2.79
CA TYR A 10 -4.60 18.92 3.29
C TYR A 10 -5.89 18.10 3.46
N LYS A 11 -7.01 18.72 3.85
CA LYS A 11 -8.31 18.02 3.89
C LYS A 11 -8.74 17.54 2.51
N ILE A 12 -8.64 18.40 1.51
CA ILE A 12 -8.96 18.06 0.11
C ILE A 12 -8.06 16.92 -0.38
N LEU A 13 -6.74 17.04 -0.17
CA LEU A 13 -5.78 16.02 -0.59
C LEU A 13 -6.01 14.68 0.12
N THR A 14 -6.35 14.69 1.41
CA THR A 14 -6.67 13.47 2.16
C THR A 14 -7.93 12.79 1.60
N LYS A 15 -8.97 13.57 1.31
CA LYS A 15 -10.20 13.03 0.71
C LYS A 15 -9.93 12.48 -0.70
N SER A 16 -9.12 13.17 -1.49
CA SER A 16 -8.69 12.71 -2.83
C SER A 16 -7.98 11.36 -2.76
N LEU A 17 -7.06 11.17 -1.80
CA LEU A 17 -6.39 9.87 -1.59
C LEU A 17 -7.35 8.75 -1.20
N ALA A 18 -8.36 9.06 -0.37
CA ALA A 18 -9.38 8.09 0.00
C ALA A 18 -10.22 7.68 -1.22
N LEU A 19 -10.67 8.66 -2.02
CA LEU A 19 -11.44 8.42 -3.24
C LEU A 19 -10.63 7.63 -4.29
N SER A 20 -9.33 7.89 -4.41
CA SER A 20 -8.45 7.15 -5.33
C SER A 20 -8.29 5.67 -4.94
N ASN A 21 -8.26 5.34 -3.65
CA ASN A 21 -8.29 3.94 -3.21
C ASN A 21 -9.64 3.31 -3.54
N ALA A 22 -10.74 4.04 -3.30
CA ALA A 22 -12.09 3.55 -3.58
C ALA A 22 -12.34 3.27 -5.07
N SER A 23 -11.87 4.14 -5.96
CA SER A 23 -11.98 3.92 -7.40
C SER A 23 -11.23 2.68 -7.91
N ARG A 24 -10.28 2.17 -7.12
CA ARG A 24 -9.48 0.97 -7.43
C ARG A 24 -9.93 -0.26 -6.64
N HIS A 25 -10.98 -0.13 -5.81
CA HIS A 25 -11.51 -1.20 -4.95
C HIS A 25 -10.46 -1.79 -3.99
N GLU A 26 -9.59 -0.94 -3.44
CA GLU A 26 -8.47 -1.36 -2.58
C GLU A 26 -8.67 -1.03 -1.10
N GLU A 27 -9.84 -0.57 -0.66
CA GLU A 27 -10.06 -0.16 0.73
C GLU A 27 -9.83 -1.30 1.72
N ASP A 28 -10.39 -2.47 1.43
CA ASP A 28 -10.26 -3.65 2.29
C ASP A 28 -8.82 -4.15 2.34
N LEU A 29 -8.14 -4.16 1.20
CA LEU A 29 -6.72 -4.49 1.14
C LEU A 29 -5.92 -3.50 1.98
N LYS A 30 -6.12 -2.20 1.81
CA LYS A 30 -5.45 -1.16 2.59
C LYS A 30 -5.68 -1.34 4.10
N ILE A 31 -6.90 -1.66 4.52
CA ILE A 31 -7.22 -1.98 5.92
C ILE A 31 -6.46 -3.23 6.38
N LYS A 32 -6.45 -4.30 5.57
CA LYS A 32 -5.68 -5.52 5.85
C LYS A 32 -4.18 -5.23 6.03
N LEU A 33 -3.57 -4.45 5.12
CA LEU A 33 -2.16 -4.07 5.22
C LEU A 33 -1.85 -3.26 6.49
N SER A 34 -2.80 -2.42 6.94
CA SER A 34 -2.65 -1.66 8.18
C SER A 34 -2.64 -2.53 9.44
N LYS A 35 -3.24 -3.73 9.38
CA LYS A 35 -3.19 -4.72 10.47
C LYS A 35 -1.91 -5.55 10.42
N ILE A 36 -1.42 -5.88 9.23
CA ILE A 36 -0.19 -6.69 9.05
C ILE A 36 1.04 -5.93 9.53
N VAL A 37 1.20 -4.67 9.13
CA VAL A 37 2.27 -3.80 9.62
C VAL A 37 1.60 -2.56 10.19
N PRO A 38 1.37 -2.42 11.51
CA PRO A 38 0.62 -1.30 12.09
C PRO A 38 1.39 0.02 12.10
N ASP A 39 2.72 -0.03 12.24
CA ASP A 39 3.58 1.15 12.32
C ASP A 39 4.42 1.32 11.04
N LEU A 40 4.36 2.52 10.44
CA LEU A 40 5.13 2.89 9.24
C LEU A 40 6.28 3.85 9.56
N THR A 41 6.56 4.15 10.83
CA THR A 41 7.56 5.13 11.25
C THR A 41 8.90 4.91 10.58
N HIS A 42 9.29 3.64 10.40
CA HIS A 42 10.57 3.22 9.82
C HIS A 42 10.45 2.64 8.41
N GLN A 43 9.36 2.96 7.69
CA GLN A 43 9.14 2.46 6.33
C GLN A 43 10.25 2.88 5.36
N TYR A 44 10.81 4.07 5.54
CA TYR A 44 11.86 4.62 4.67
C TYR A 44 13.13 4.86 5.48
N THR A 45 14.29 4.63 4.86
CA THR A 45 15.60 4.82 5.51
C THR A 45 15.95 6.29 5.71
N THR A 46 15.53 7.16 4.79
CA THR A 46 15.86 8.59 4.78
C THR A 46 14.80 9.48 5.42
N PHE A 47 13.64 8.92 5.77
CA PHE A 47 12.49 9.66 6.24
C PHE A 47 11.67 8.87 7.25
N ARG A 48 11.26 9.52 8.35
CA ARG A 48 10.36 8.92 9.33
C ARG A 48 8.92 9.30 9.03
N THR A 49 8.06 8.30 8.87
CA THR A 49 6.63 8.53 8.70
C THR A 49 6.03 8.98 10.04
N ASP A 50 5.55 10.21 10.11
CA ASP A 50 4.79 10.67 11.28
C ASP A 50 3.42 9.99 11.31
N MET A 51 3.26 9.04 12.23
CA MET A 51 2.02 8.28 12.41
C MET A 51 0.84 9.13 12.90
N THR A 52 1.09 10.32 13.45
CA THR A 52 0.02 11.27 13.82
C THR A 52 -0.50 12.05 12.62
N ASN A 53 0.27 12.11 11.52
CA ASN A 53 -0.09 12.78 10.29
C ASN A 53 -0.95 11.88 9.39
N GLN A 54 -2.27 11.99 9.56
CA GLN A 54 -3.25 11.17 8.83
C GLN A 54 -3.14 11.26 7.30
N TYR A 55 -2.78 12.43 6.76
CA TYR A 55 -2.59 12.58 5.32
C TYR A 55 -1.42 11.72 4.83
N LEU A 56 -0.29 11.81 5.52
CA LEU A 56 0.93 11.08 5.18
C LEU A 56 0.72 9.56 5.32
N VAL A 57 0.14 9.11 6.44
CA VAL A 57 -0.17 7.70 6.66
C VAL A 57 -1.11 7.18 5.56
N ASN A 58 -2.18 7.91 5.24
CA ASN A 58 -3.10 7.51 4.19
C ASN A 58 -2.44 7.46 2.82
N LYS A 59 -1.51 8.38 2.54
CA LYS A 59 -0.73 8.40 1.30
C LYS A 59 0.11 7.14 1.18
N VAL A 60 0.95 6.84 2.19
CA VAL A 60 1.83 5.66 2.18
C VAL A 60 1.01 4.39 2.07
N ARG A 61 -0.06 4.25 2.86
CA ARG A 61 -0.94 3.07 2.82
C ARG A 61 -1.64 2.88 1.48
N GLY A 62 -2.08 3.96 0.84
CA GLY A 62 -2.70 3.89 -0.49
C GLY A 62 -1.71 3.51 -1.60
N VAL A 63 -0.44 3.87 -1.44
CA VAL A 63 0.63 3.42 -2.35
C VAL A 63 0.93 1.95 -2.12
N HIS A 64 1.06 1.51 -0.86
CA HIS A 64 1.27 0.09 -0.55
C HIS A 64 0.12 -0.79 -1.06
N SER A 65 -1.15 -0.39 -0.86
CA SER A 65 -2.28 -1.17 -1.36
C SER A 65 -2.29 -1.28 -2.88
N PHE A 66 -1.87 -0.22 -3.58
CA PHE A 66 -1.75 -0.23 -5.04
C PHE A 66 -0.68 -1.22 -5.52
N GLN A 67 0.49 -1.15 -4.90
CA GLN A 67 1.62 -2.00 -5.29
C GLN A 67 1.30 -3.47 -5.03
N VAL A 68 0.69 -3.76 -3.87
CA VAL A 68 0.25 -5.12 -3.53
C VAL A 68 -0.88 -5.58 -4.45
N SER A 69 -1.87 -4.74 -4.78
CA SER A 69 -2.98 -5.13 -5.67
C SER A 69 -2.48 -5.50 -7.07
N ILE A 70 -1.52 -4.73 -7.61
CA ILE A 70 -0.88 -5.05 -8.89
C ILE A 70 -0.09 -6.36 -8.80
N ALA A 71 0.69 -6.54 -7.74
CA ALA A 71 1.48 -7.75 -7.56
C ALA A 71 0.58 -9.00 -7.47
N LEU A 72 -0.49 -8.95 -6.68
CA LEU A 72 -1.48 -10.03 -6.58
C LEU A 72 -2.14 -10.29 -7.95
N LYS A 73 -2.48 -9.24 -8.70
CA LYS A 73 -3.06 -9.40 -10.03
C LYS A 73 -2.08 -10.05 -11.01
N ALA A 74 -0.80 -9.71 -10.94
CA ALA A 74 0.23 -10.34 -11.75
C ALA A 74 0.39 -11.83 -11.42
N VAL A 75 0.38 -12.20 -10.14
CA VAL A 75 0.40 -13.61 -9.70
C VAL A 75 -0.82 -14.37 -10.21
N GLU A 76 -2.00 -13.77 -10.09
CA GLU A 76 -3.24 -14.35 -10.63
C GLU A 76 -3.12 -14.60 -12.14
N LEU A 77 -2.64 -13.62 -12.91
CA LEU A 77 -2.47 -13.75 -14.36
C LEU A 77 -1.43 -14.82 -14.75
N LEU A 78 -0.39 -15.04 -13.94
CA LEU A 78 0.59 -16.10 -14.19
C LEU A 78 0.01 -17.51 -13.99
N THR A 79 -1.05 -17.63 -13.20
CA THR A 79 -1.71 -18.91 -12.86
C THR A 79 -2.95 -19.20 -13.71
N ILE A 80 -3.59 -18.18 -14.30
CA ILE A 80 -4.74 -18.34 -15.20
C ILE A 80 -4.32 -19.01 -16.52
N GLY A 81 -5.02 -20.07 -16.91
CA GLY A 81 -4.87 -20.75 -18.21
C GLY A 81 -3.82 -21.86 -18.25
N ARG A 82 -3.20 -22.21 -17.12
CA ARG A 82 -2.29 -23.36 -17.03
C ARG A 82 -3.04 -24.61 -16.58
N GLU A 83 -2.85 -25.71 -17.31
CA GLU A 83 -3.42 -27.02 -16.96
C GLU A 83 -2.82 -27.58 -15.67
N ASP A 84 -1.56 -27.24 -15.38
CA ASP A 84 -0.88 -27.60 -14.14
C ASP A 84 -0.99 -26.47 -13.11
N LYS A 85 -1.95 -26.62 -12.19
CA LYS A 85 -2.20 -25.68 -11.08
C LYS A 85 -1.10 -25.69 -10.01
N ASN A 86 -0.09 -26.56 -10.12
CA ASN A 86 0.93 -26.78 -9.09
C ASN A 86 2.28 -26.12 -9.40
N MET A 87 2.35 -25.14 -10.30
CA MET A 87 3.60 -24.42 -10.52
C MET A 87 3.92 -23.51 -9.33
N ASP A 88 5.04 -23.77 -8.67
CA ASP A 88 5.58 -22.89 -7.63
C ASP A 88 5.93 -21.51 -8.22
N VAL A 89 5.22 -20.48 -7.76
CA VAL A 89 5.54 -19.09 -8.09
C VAL A 89 6.52 -18.56 -7.06
N ASN A 90 7.78 -18.41 -7.48
CA ASN A 90 8.80 -17.78 -6.67
C ASN A 90 8.75 -16.26 -6.83
N ILE A 91 8.44 -15.56 -5.74
CA ILE A 91 8.44 -14.09 -5.68
C ILE A 91 9.74 -13.64 -4.99
N VAL A 92 10.52 -12.80 -5.69
CA VAL A 92 11.74 -12.19 -5.17
C VAL A 92 11.55 -10.68 -5.17
N ASP A 93 11.76 -10.06 -4.01
CA ASP A 93 11.74 -8.61 -3.88
C ASP A 93 13.15 -8.05 -4.02
N ILE A 94 13.33 -7.16 -5.00
CA ILE A 94 14.58 -6.46 -5.25
C ILE A 94 14.39 -5.01 -4.81
N GLY A 95 14.79 -4.70 -3.58
CA GLY A 95 14.84 -3.32 -3.09
C GLY A 95 13.67 -2.86 -2.21
N ASP A 96 12.94 -3.75 -1.54
CA ASP A 96 11.86 -3.41 -0.58
C ASP A 96 12.25 -2.46 0.57
N SER A 97 13.55 -2.28 0.82
CA SER A 97 14.05 -1.55 1.99
C SER A 97 13.58 -2.15 3.32
N SER A 98 12.41 -1.77 3.84
CA SER A 98 11.90 -2.22 5.14
C SER A 98 11.34 -3.66 5.15
N GLY A 99 11.34 -4.35 4.00
CA GLY A 99 10.85 -5.74 3.88
C GLY A 99 9.33 -5.87 4.01
N THR A 100 8.62 -4.75 3.97
CA THR A 100 7.19 -4.67 4.28
C THR A 100 6.31 -5.26 3.17
N HIS A 101 6.68 -5.13 1.90
CA HIS A 101 5.88 -5.67 0.80
C HIS A 101 5.93 -7.21 0.76
N LEU A 102 7.08 -7.83 1.04
CA LEU A 102 7.14 -9.29 1.19
C LEU A 102 6.29 -9.80 2.35
N ILE A 103 6.25 -9.08 3.48
CA ILE A 103 5.37 -9.44 4.59
C ILE A 103 3.91 -9.35 4.16
N TYR A 104 3.52 -8.32 3.40
CA TYR A 104 2.17 -8.24 2.86
C TYR A 104 1.82 -9.42 1.97
N LEU A 105 2.66 -9.74 1.00
CA LEU A 105 2.41 -10.81 0.02
C LEU A 105 2.36 -12.21 0.63
N LYS A 106 3.04 -12.46 1.75
CA LYS A 106 2.95 -13.75 2.47
C LYS A 106 1.59 -14.02 3.08
N VAL A 107 0.81 -12.98 3.37
CA VAL A 107 -0.45 -13.05 4.13
C VAL A 107 -1.65 -12.59 3.30
N CYS A 108 -1.39 -12.01 2.13
CA CYS A 108 -2.42 -11.53 1.20
C CYS A 108 -2.81 -12.62 0.21
#